data_AF-A0A831Y507-F1
#
_entry.id   AF-A0A831Y507-F1
#
_cell.length_a   1.000
_cell.length_b   1.000
_cell.length_c   1.000
_cell.angle_alpha   90.00
_cell.angle_beta   90.00
_cell.angle_gamma   90.00
#
_symmetry.space_group_name_H-M   'P 1'
#
loop_
_entity.id
_entity.type
_entity.pdbx_description
1 polymer ?
#
loop_
_entity_poly.entity_id
_entity_poly.type
_entity_poly.pdbx_seq_one_letter_code
_entity_poly.pdbx_strand_id
1 'polypeptide(L)' 'MRMADVDVMLQVAAQDPSIARVLREICSLEGGVRSLALDLVAARLRTHARSADLLEAIAALRRDDVARRIAEALAGPR' A
#
# COMPACT_ATOMS: atom_id res chain seq x y z
N MET A 1 -4.57 5.81 -9.76
CA MET A 1 -4.80 4.45 -9.22
C MET A 1 -6.15 3.89 -9.62
N ARG A 2 -6.14 2.98 -10.60
CA ARG A 2 -7.29 2.18 -11.03
C ARG A 2 -7.46 1.00 -10.06
N MET A 3 -8.65 0.38 -10.01
CA MET A 3 -8.84 -0.84 -9.20
C MET A 3 -7.82 -1.95 -9.53
N ALA A 4 -7.40 -2.02 -10.80
CA ALA A 4 -6.37 -2.93 -11.28
C ALA A 4 -5.02 -2.81 -10.53
N ASP A 5 -4.65 -1.62 -10.03
CA ASP A 5 -3.37 -1.45 -9.35
C ASP A 5 -3.38 -2.08 -7.95
N VAL A 6 -4.55 -2.07 -7.28
CA VAL A 6 -4.76 -2.79 -6.01
C VAL A 6 -4.67 -4.30 -6.25
N ASP A 7 -5.25 -4.79 -7.35
CA ASP A 7 -5.18 -6.21 -7.70
C ASP A 7 -3.74 -6.65 -7.98
N VAL A 8 -2.93 -5.82 -8.63
CA VAL A 8 -1.49 -6.07 -8.82
C VAL A 8 -0.75 -6.14 -7.48
N MET A 9 -1.01 -5.20 -6.56
CA MET A 9 -0.40 -5.24 -5.22
C MET A 9 -0.76 -6.52 -4.47
N LEU A 10 -2.02 -6.96 -4.55
CA LEU A 10 -2.47 -8.22 -3.95
C LEU A 10 -1.85 -9.44 -4.64
N GLN A 11 -1.69 -9.42 -5.97
CA GLN A 11 -1.03 -10.48 -6.71
C GLN A 11 0.44 -10.64 -6.29
N VAL A 12 1.18 -9.53 -6.16
CA VAL A 12 2.56 -9.54 -5.68
C VAL A 12 2.61 -10.04 -4.23
N ALA A 13 1.71 -9.56 -3.37
CA ALA A 13 1.61 -10.02 -1.99
C ALA A 13 1.28 -11.52 -1.87
N ALA A 14 0.49 -12.07 -2.79
CA ALA A 14 0.20 -13.50 -2.84
C ALA A 14 1.44 -14.34 -3.19
N GLN A 15 2.40 -13.77 -3.90
CA GLN A 15 3.65 -14.43 -4.29
C GLN A 15 4.77 -14.26 -3.25
N ASP A 16 4.72 -13.21 -2.43
CA ASP A 16 5.74 -12.87 -1.45
C ASP A 16 5.14 -12.57 -0.05
N PRO A 17 5.31 -13.50 0.92
CA PRO A 17 4.81 -13.33 2.28
C PRO A 17 5.39 -12.11 3.03
N SER A 18 6.60 -11.67 2.68
CA SER A 18 7.21 -10.48 3.28
C SER A 18 6.50 -9.21 2.84
N ILE A 19 6.14 -9.12 1.55
CA ILE A 19 5.34 -8.02 0.99
C ILE A 19 3.94 -8.01 1.60
N ALA A 20 3.29 -9.19 1.70
CA ALA A 20 1.99 -9.32 2.35
C ALA A 20 2.01 -8.87 3.82
N ARG A 21 3.10 -9.12 4.54
CA ARG A 21 3.28 -8.66 5.92
C ARG A 21 3.40 -7.14 5.97
N VAL A 22 4.28 -6.54 5.17
CA VAL A 22 4.48 -5.08 5.15
C VAL A 22 3.19 -4.35 4.78
N LEU A 23 2.46 -4.84 3.78
CA LEU A 23 1.18 -4.26 3.38
C LEU A 23 0.14 -4.33 4.50
N ARG A 24 0.06 -5.45 5.24
CA ARG A 24 -0.81 -5.55 6.41
C ARG A 24 -0.41 -4.56 7.51
N GLU A 25 0.88 -4.46 7.82
CA GLU A 25 1.38 -3.56 8.84
C GLU A 25 1.02 -2.10 8.49
N ILE A 26 1.31 -1.65 7.26
CA ILE A 26 0.95 -0.31 6.77
C ILE A 26 -0.56 -0.07 6.82
N CYS A 27 -1.36 -1.02 6.34
CA CYS A 27 -2.81 -0.87 6.29
C CYS A 27 -3.48 -0.95 7.67
N SER A 28 -2.81 -1.55 8.67
CA SER A 28 -3.29 -1.60 10.06
C SER A 28 -3.08 -0.30 10.84
N LEU A 29 -2.26 0.62 10.33
CA LEU A 29 -2.02 1.92 10.98
C LEU A 29 -3.30 2.77 11.00
N GLU A 30 -3.43 3.65 11.99
CA GLU A 30 -4.42 4.72 11.96
C GLU A 30 -4.16 5.64 10.73
N GLY A 31 -5.22 6.18 10.12
CA GLY A 31 -5.14 6.88 8.83
C GLY A 31 -4.15 8.05 8.80
N GLY A 32 -4.13 8.87 9.85
CA GLY A 32 -3.15 9.94 10.03
C GLY A 32 -1.71 9.43 10.11
N VAL A 33 -1.48 8.39 10.92
CA VAL A 33 -0.16 7.74 11.04
C VAL A 33 0.29 7.10 9.73
N ARG A 34 -0.62 6.43 9.01
CA ARG A 34 -0.37 5.84 7.70
C ARG A 34 0.04 6.91 6.70
N SER A 35 -0.69 8.02 6.63
CA SER A 35 -0.37 9.11 5.71
C SER A 35 1.02 9.68 6.00
N LEU A 36 1.34 9.92 7.27
CA LEU A 36 2.66 10.43 7.69
C LEU A 36 3.79 9.46 7.31
N ALA A 37 3.62 8.16 7.56
CA ALA A 37 4.61 7.15 7.17
C ALA A 37 4.82 7.13 5.64
N LEU A 38 3.74 7.21 4.88
CA LEU A 38 3.76 7.24 3.42
C LEU A 38 4.33 8.55 2.85
N ASP A 39 4.22 9.68 3.57
CA ASP A 39 4.89 10.93 3.22
C ASP A 39 6.42 10.80 3.30
N LEU A 40 6.94 10.19 4.37
CA LEU A 40 8.38 9.95 4.54
C LEU A 40 8.92 9.02 3.44
N VAL A 41 8.19 7.95 3.13
CA VAL A 41 8.54 7.02 2.06
C VAL A 41 8.53 7.73 0.70
N ALA A 42 7.49 8.49 0.39
CA ALA A 42 7.41 9.25 -0.86
C ALA A 42 8.55 10.28 -0.99
N ALA A 43 8.86 11.00 0.09
CA ALA A 43 9.97 11.96 0.10
C ALA A 43 11.31 11.27 -0.19
N ARG A 44 11.57 10.11 0.44
CA ARG A 44 12.78 9.32 0.20
C ARG A 44 12.83 8.73 -1.20
N LEU A 45 11.71 8.33 -1.78
CA LEU A 45 11.69 7.76 -3.12
C LEU A 45 11.88 8.81 -4.20
N ARG A 46 11.36 10.02 -4.03
CA ARG A 46 11.57 11.13 -4.98
C ARG A 46 13.06 11.46 -5.20
N THR A 47 13.93 11.13 -4.24
CA THR A 47 15.38 11.32 -4.37
C THR A 47 16.08 10.20 -5.14
N HIS A 48 15.45 9.03 -5.29
CA HIS A 48 16.08 7.82 -5.83
C HIS A 48 15.35 7.22 -7.06
N ALA A 49 14.07 7.53 -7.27
CA ALA A 49 13.26 7.01 -8.36
C ALA A 49 12.14 7.99 -8.74
N ARG A 50 11.98 8.26 -10.04
CA ARG A 50 10.89 9.09 -10.60
C ARG A 50 9.83 8.23 -11.29
N SER A 51 9.42 7.12 -10.68
CA SER A 51 8.28 6.36 -11.21
C SER A 51 6.98 7.03 -10.78
N ALA A 52 6.22 7.54 -11.75
CA ALA A 52 4.88 8.10 -11.52
C ALA A 52 3.95 7.05 -10.89
N ASP A 53 4.04 5.80 -11.33
CA ASP A 53 3.23 4.68 -10.85
C ASP A 53 3.45 4.40 -9.37
N LEU A 54 4.69 4.56 -8.88
CA LEU A 54 5.02 4.38 -7.46
C LEU A 54 4.41 5.47 -6.58
N LEU A 55 4.41 6.71 -7.05
CA LEU A 55 3.78 7.81 -6.32
C LEU A 55 2.25 7.67 -6.31
N GLU A 56 1.66 7.16 -7.39
CA GLU A 56 0.23 6.84 -7.42
C GLU A 56 -0.14 5.71 -6.46
N ALA A 57 0.66 4.65 -6.39
CA ALA A 57 0.47 3.55 -5.45
C ALA A 57 0.52 4.04 -4.00
N ILE A 58 1.50 4.90 -3.67
CA ILE A 58 1.60 5.53 -2.36
C ILE A 58 0.38 6.41 -2.07
N ALA A 59 -0.04 7.25 -3.02
CA ALA A 59 -1.20 8.11 -2.85
C ALA A 59 -2.48 7.29 -2.59
N ALA A 60 -2.62 6.14 -3.23
CA ALA A 60 -3.78 5.29 -3.03
C ALA A 60 -3.79 4.58 -1.68
N LEU A 61 -2.63 4.12 -1.18
CA LEU A 61 -2.51 3.52 0.15
C LEU A 61 -2.91 4.49 1.28
N ARG A 62 -2.87 5.80 1.04
CA ARG A 62 -3.35 6.80 2.01
C ARG A 62 -4.85 6.76 2.21
N ARG A 63 -5.61 6.30 1.20
CA ARG A 63 -7.07 6.29 1.25
C ARG A 63 -7.56 5.14 2.12
N ASP A 64 -8.38 5.47 3.11
CA ASP A 64 -8.85 4.49 4.11
C ASP A 64 -9.66 3.34 3.48
N ASP A 65 -10.42 3.62 2.42
CA ASP A 65 -11.18 2.60 1.69
C ASP A 65 -10.24 1.59 1.00
N VAL A 66 -9.13 2.05 0.43
CA VAL A 66 -8.13 1.19 -0.21
C VAL A 66 -7.39 0.37 0.84
N ALA A 67 -6.90 1.02 1.90
CA ALA A 67 -6.19 0.35 2.99
C ALA A 67 -7.06 -0.74 3.63
N ARG A 68 -8.34 -0.44 3.86
CA ARG A 68 -9.30 -1.41 4.40
C ARG A 68 -9.51 -2.59 3.46
N ARG A 69 -9.73 -2.36 2.16
CA ARG A 69 -9.88 -3.44 1.17
C ARG A 69 -8.66 -4.36 1.09
N ILE A 70 -7.46 -3.78 1.12
CA ILE A 70 -6.21 -4.55 1.12
C ILE A 70 -6.10 -5.36 2.41
N ALA A 71 -6.38 -4.76 3.57
CA ALA A 71 -6.35 -5.46 4.85
C ALA A 71 -7.36 -6.62 4.91
N GLU A 72 -8.59 -6.41 4.44
CA GLU A 72 -9.64 -7.43 4.34
C GLU A 72 -9.21 -8.57 3.42
N ALA A 73 -8.66 -8.27 2.24
CA ALA A 73 -8.17 -9.28 1.31
C ALA A 73 -7.00 -10.11 1.87
N LEU A 74 -6.07 -9.47 2.58
CA LEU A 74 -4.90 -10.13 3.17
C LEU A 74 -5.20 -10.87 4.47
N ALA A 75 -6.34 -10.62 5.12
CA ALA A 75 -6.79 -11.39 6.29
C ALA A 75 -7.25 -12.81 5.92
N GLY A 76 -7.52 -13.07 4.63
CA GLY A 76 -8.04 -14.34 4.14
C GLY A 76 -9.52 -14.58 4.47
N PRO A 77 -10.20 -15.52 3.79
CA PRO A 77 -11.49 -16.01 4.27
C PRO A 77 -11.30 -16.68 5.63
N ARG A 78 -12.14 -16.32 6.61
CA ARG A 78 -12.16 -16.97 7.92
C ARG A 78 -12.55 -18.44 7.80
#